data_AF-A0A2P7B052-F1
#
_entry.id   AF-A0A2P7B052-F1
#
_cell.length_a   1.000
_cell.length_b   1.000
_cell.length_c   1.000
_cell.angle_alpha   90.00
_cell.angle_beta   90.00
_cell.angle_gamma   90.00
#
_symmetry.space_group_name_H-M   'P 1'
#
loop_
_entity.id
_entity.type
_entity.pdbx_description
1 polymer ?
#
loop_
_entity_poly.entity_id
_entity_poly.type
_entity_poly.pdbx_seq_one_letter_code
_entity_poly.pdbx_strand_id
1 'polypeptide(L)'
;MSKLLFLVLTGCLAAILPVSTADASDTIVLRQPPQRMIVRLPHRREESVKETPAPISPRSVRGALDERIRSMFNRAIDPSTGRVTVASADKAGVGYLVGQFDEIDRNKDGSLTFSEVKGFLDAQSPIAKPASEGSVQMIE
;
A
#
# COMPACT_ATOMS: atom_id res chain seq x y z
N MET A 1 31.82 21.67 -34.73
CA MET A 1 31.39 21.96 -36.12
C MET A 1 30.39 20.87 -36.46
N SER A 2 29.08 21.04 -36.59
CA SER A 2 28.29 22.11 -37.26
C SER A 2 26.85 22.09 -36.70
N LYS A 3 26.28 23.26 -36.36
CA LYS A 3 25.12 23.94 -37.01
C LYS A 3 23.80 23.12 -36.95
N LEU A 4 22.92 23.37 -35.98
CA LEU A 4 21.88 24.43 -35.92
C LEU A 4 20.90 24.36 -37.11
N LEU A 5 19.67 23.89 -36.85
CA LEU A 5 18.50 24.16 -37.68
C LEU A 5 17.36 24.63 -36.78
N PHE A 6 17.09 25.93 -36.86
CA PHE A 6 15.89 26.59 -36.35
C PHE A 6 14.76 26.42 -37.35
N LEU A 7 13.53 26.17 -36.87
CA LEU A 7 12.27 26.39 -37.60
C LEU A 7 11.19 26.65 -36.52
N VAL A 8 10.98 27.91 -36.08
CA VAL A 8 10.04 28.92 -36.62
C VAL A 8 8.58 28.41 -36.56
N LEU A 9 7.85 28.71 -35.48
CA LEU A 9 6.96 29.88 -35.30
C LEU A 9 5.49 29.57 -35.65
N THR A 10 4.61 30.05 -34.77
CA THR A 10 3.29 30.67 -35.03
C THR A 10 2.06 29.89 -34.60
N GLY A 11 1.34 30.45 -33.62
CA GLY A 11 -0.02 30.06 -33.27
C GLY A 11 -0.54 30.62 -31.94
N CYS A 12 -0.38 31.92 -31.68
CA CYS A 12 -1.20 32.59 -30.65
C CYS A 12 -2.63 32.75 -31.18
N LEU A 13 -3.63 32.26 -30.45
CA LEU A 13 -4.96 32.86 -30.51
C LEU A 13 -5.56 32.87 -29.09
N ALA A 14 -5.70 34.10 -28.60
CA ALA A 14 -6.33 34.44 -27.35
C ALA A 14 -7.86 34.36 -27.48
N ALA A 15 -8.53 33.88 -26.43
CA ALA A 15 -9.91 34.25 -26.14
C ALA A 15 -10.03 34.47 -24.63
N ILE A 16 -10.26 35.73 -24.26
CA ILE A 16 -10.50 36.21 -22.91
C ILE A 16 -11.97 36.64 -22.84
N LEU A 17 -12.62 36.41 -21.69
CA LEU A 17 -13.86 36.99 -21.14
C LEU A 17 -15.19 36.24 -21.43
N PRO A 18 -16.22 36.33 -20.55
CA PRO A 18 -16.37 37.23 -19.38
C PRO A 18 -16.58 36.54 -18.01
N VAL A 19 -16.21 37.29 -16.97
CA VAL A 19 -16.65 37.08 -15.58
C VAL A 19 -18.11 37.53 -15.45
N SER A 20 -19.01 36.62 -15.10
CA SER A 20 -20.37 36.98 -14.69
C SER A 20 -20.38 37.23 -13.19
N THR A 21 -20.47 38.49 -12.80
CA THR A 21 -21.01 38.91 -11.52
C THR A 21 -22.49 39.22 -11.71
N ALA A 22 -23.36 38.34 -11.22
CA ALA A 22 -24.78 38.59 -10.96
C ALA A 22 -24.98 38.17 -9.50
N ASP A 23 -24.95 39.14 -8.59
CA ASP A 23 -26.09 39.93 -8.11
C ASP A 23 -27.00 39.11 -7.19
N ALA A 24 -27.16 39.65 -6.00
CA ALA A 24 -27.75 39.03 -4.84
C ALA A 24 -29.27 39.08 -4.91
N SER A 25 -29.91 37.98 -4.53
CA SER A 25 -31.10 37.89 -3.66
C SER A 25 -31.92 36.69 -4.11
N ASP A 26 -31.69 35.53 -3.49
CA ASP A 26 -32.74 34.53 -3.46
C ASP A 26 -32.89 33.98 -2.05
N THR A 27 -34.07 34.21 -1.52
CA THR A 27 -34.44 33.97 -0.12
C THR A 27 -34.60 32.47 0.04
N ILE A 28 -33.66 31.82 0.72
CA ILE A 28 -33.76 30.39 1.04
C ILE A 28 -34.87 30.20 2.09
N VAL A 29 -36.08 29.92 1.60
CA VAL A 29 -37.17 29.41 2.43
C VAL A 29 -36.84 27.95 2.75
N LEU A 30 -36.37 27.68 3.98
CA LEU A 30 -36.26 26.33 4.52
C LEU A 30 -37.67 25.73 4.66
N ARG A 31 -38.16 25.02 3.63
CA ARG A 31 -39.31 24.13 3.76
C ARG A 31 -38.83 22.80 4.33
N GLN A 32 -39.10 22.57 5.60
CA GLN A 32 -38.91 21.29 6.28
C GLN A 32 -39.82 20.22 5.62
N PRO A 33 -39.29 19.08 5.15
CA PRO A 33 -40.13 18.01 4.62
C PRO A 33 -40.88 17.30 5.76
N PRO A 34 -42.11 16.79 5.51
CA PRO A 34 -42.86 16.06 6.53
C PRO A 34 -42.13 14.78 6.91
N GLN A 35 -42.04 14.54 8.22
CA GLN A 35 -41.43 13.35 8.82
C GLN A 35 -42.16 12.10 8.33
N ARG A 36 -41.54 11.34 7.42
CA ARG A 36 -41.98 9.98 7.10
C ARG A 36 -41.76 9.11 8.32
N MET A 37 -42.84 8.60 8.90
CA MET A 37 -42.79 7.53 9.89
C MET A 37 -42.08 6.32 9.28
N ILE A 38 -40.86 6.06 9.73
CA ILE A 38 -40.13 4.83 9.39
C ILE A 38 -40.73 3.71 10.24
N VAL A 39 -41.47 2.80 9.59
CA VAL A 39 -41.84 1.52 10.19
C VAL A 39 -40.55 0.72 10.38
N ARG A 40 -40.11 0.62 11.63
CA ARG A 40 -38.92 -0.13 12.02
C ARG A 40 -39.25 -1.61 11.93
N LEU A 41 -38.99 -2.25 10.78
CA LEU A 41 -38.95 -3.71 10.73
C LEU A 41 -37.90 -4.18 11.75
N PRO A 42 -38.16 -5.21 12.57
CA PRO A 42 -37.13 -5.78 13.41
C PRO A 42 -36.02 -6.29 12.49
N HIS A 43 -34.87 -5.63 12.52
CA HIS A 43 -33.65 -6.20 11.96
C HIS A 43 -33.43 -7.52 12.69
N ARG A 44 -33.63 -8.63 11.97
CA ARG A 44 -33.15 -9.94 12.38
C ARG A 44 -31.65 -9.77 12.58
N ARG A 45 -31.24 -9.65 13.84
CA ARG A 45 -29.85 -9.60 14.24
C ARG A 45 -29.29 -10.95 13.81
N GLU A 46 -28.64 -11.00 12.66
CA GLU A 46 -27.73 -12.09 12.38
C GLU A 46 -26.76 -12.09 13.56
N GLU A 47 -26.83 -13.16 14.36
CA GLU A 47 -25.94 -13.37 15.48
C GLU A 47 -24.54 -13.46 14.90
N SER A 48 -23.88 -12.29 14.85
CA SER A 48 -22.45 -12.18 14.68
C SER A 48 -21.85 -13.02 15.80
N VAL A 49 -21.44 -14.24 15.42
CA VAL A 49 -20.59 -15.10 16.22
C VAL A 49 -19.41 -14.21 16.60
N LYS A 50 -19.37 -13.79 17.87
CA LYS A 50 -18.22 -13.10 18.44
C LYS A 50 -17.07 -14.11 18.46
N GLU A 51 -16.38 -14.26 17.32
CA GLU A 51 -15.02 -14.77 17.34
C GLU A 51 -14.23 -13.85 18.25
N THR A 52 -13.84 -14.37 19.41
CA THR A 52 -13.00 -13.63 20.34
C THR A 52 -11.66 -13.46 19.63
N PRO A 53 -11.16 -12.23 19.44
CA PRO A 53 -9.91 -12.03 18.72
C PRO A 53 -8.81 -12.82 19.41
N ALA A 54 -8.11 -13.65 18.64
CA ALA A 54 -7.02 -14.48 19.16
C ALA A 54 -6.02 -13.60 19.92
N PRO A 55 -5.44 -14.10 21.03
CA PRO A 55 -4.47 -13.33 21.78
C PRO A 55 -3.28 -12.93 20.90
N ILE A 56 -2.86 -11.67 21.01
CA ILE A 56 -1.64 -11.19 20.35
C ILE A 56 -0.47 -11.92 21.00
N SER A 57 0.17 -12.80 20.23
CA SER A 57 1.33 -13.60 20.66
C SER A 57 2.52 -13.27 19.76
N PRO A 58 3.77 -13.49 20.22
CA PRO A 58 4.94 -13.30 19.36
C PRO A 58 4.85 -14.09 18.05
N ARG A 59 4.24 -15.29 18.09
CA ARG A 59 4.02 -16.16 16.93
C ARG A 59 3.03 -15.53 15.94
N SER A 60 1.91 -14.98 16.40
CA SER A 60 0.94 -14.34 15.50
C SER A 60 1.47 -13.05 14.89
N VAL A 61 2.25 -12.26 15.65
CA VAL A 61 2.91 -11.05 15.11
C VAL A 61 3.93 -11.42 14.02
N ARG A 62 4.73 -12.47 14.23
CA ARG A 62 5.67 -12.98 13.23
C ARG A 62 4.98 -13.45 11.95
N GLY A 63 3.86 -14.18 12.08
CA GLY A 63 3.07 -14.60 10.93
C GLY A 63 2.54 -13.40 10.14
N ALA A 64 1.98 -12.40 10.81
CA ALA A 64 1.52 -11.17 10.17
C ALA A 64 2.65 -10.38 9.50
N LEU A 65 3.85 -10.37 10.11
CA LEU A 65 5.03 -9.75 9.52
C LEU A 65 5.46 -10.49 8.24
N ASP A 66 5.54 -11.83 8.27
CA ASP A 66 5.89 -12.63 7.11
C ASP A 66 4.92 -12.42 5.93
N GLU A 67 3.61 -12.34 6.21
CA GLU A 67 2.59 -12.02 5.20
C GLU A 67 2.78 -10.63 4.63
N ARG A 68 3.08 -9.63 5.47
CA ARG A 68 3.35 -8.27 5.03
C ARG A 68 4.60 -8.18 4.16
N ILE A 69 5.67 -8.88 4.54
CA ILE A 69 6.90 -8.97 3.74
C ILE A 69 6.60 -9.60 2.39
N ARG A 70 5.84 -10.71 2.36
CA ARG A 70 5.43 -11.37 1.12
C ARG A 70 4.59 -10.48 0.23
N SER A 71 3.62 -9.75 0.79
CA SER A 71 2.80 -8.79 0.07
C SER A 71 3.64 -7.68 -0.56
N MET A 72 4.57 -7.11 0.21
CA MET A 72 5.49 -6.09 -0.27
C MET A 72 6.40 -6.61 -1.39
N PHE A 73 6.97 -7.80 -1.21
CA PHE A 73 7.82 -8.45 -2.21
C PHE A 73 7.05 -8.69 -3.50
N ASN A 74 5.89 -9.34 -3.43
CA ASN A 74 5.06 -9.66 -4.59
C ASN A 74 4.64 -8.40 -5.36
N ARG A 75 4.36 -7.30 -4.66
CA ARG A 75 4.04 -6.02 -5.30
C ARG A 75 5.21 -5.46 -6.11
N ALA A 76 6.44 -5.69 -5.66
CA ALA A 76 7.66 -5.20 -6.31
C ALA A 76 8.17 -6.10 -7.44
N ILE A 77 7.58 -7.28 -7.64
CA ILE A 77 7.98 -8.18 -8.74
C ILE A 77 7.65 -7.53 -10.07
N ASP A 78 8.64 -7.47 -10.96
CA ASP A 78 8.41 -7.19 -12.36
C ASP A 78 7.69 -8.39 -12.99
N PRO A 79 6.45 -8.22 -13.51
CA PRO A 79 5.69 -9.33 -14.08
C PRO A 79 6.32 -9.91 -15.35
N SER A 80 7.23 -9.19 -16.01
CA SER A 80 7.90 -9.65 -17.22
C SER A 80 9.10 -10.55 -16.94
N THR A 81 9.81 -10.32 -15.84
CA THR A 81 11.03 -11.06 -15.48
C THR A 81 10.85 -11.99 -14.28
N GLY A 82 9.79 -11.79 -13.49
CA GLY A 82 9.54 -12.50 -12.24
C GLY A 82 10.53 -12.13 -11.12
N ARG A 83 11.26 -11.02 -11.26
CA ARG A 83 12.32 -10.58 -10.34
C ARG A 83 12.00 -9.23 -9.73
N VAL A 84 12.56 -8.96 -8.56
CA VAL A 84 12.49 -7.64 -7.92
C VAL A 84 13.81 -6.91 -8.18
N THR A 85 13.80 -5.87 -9.00
CA THR A 85 14.93 -4.99 -9.26
C THR A 85 14.70 -3.62 -8.61
N VAL A 86 15.72 -2.75 -8.59
CA VAL A 86 15.55 -1.36 -8.14
C VAL A 86 14.43 -0.67 -8.92
N ALA A 87 14.42 -0.83 -10.25
CA ALA A 87 13.42 -0.21 -11.11
C ALA A 87 12.01 -0.76 -10.88
N SER A 88 11.87 -2.06 -10.68
CA SER A 88 10.55 -2.66 -10.41
C SER A 88 10.03 -2.29 -9.03
N ALA A 89 10.91 -2.24 -8.02
CA ALA A 89 10.57 -1.79 -6.67
C ALA A 89 10.16 -0.30 -6.64
N ASP A 90 10.87 0.56 -7.37
CA ASP A 90 10.54 1.99 -7.51
C ASP A 90 9.18 2.17 -8.19
N LYS A 91 8.99 1.53 -9.36
CA LYS A 91 7.72 1.54 -10.10
C LYS A 91 6.53 1.04 -9.26
N ALA A 92 6.78 0.06 -8.39
CA ALA A 92 5.78 -0.51 -7.48
C ALA A 92 5.54 0.32 -6.22
N GLY A 93 6.22 1.47 -6.05
CA GLY A 93 6.11 2.33 -4.88
C GLY A 93 6.65 1.67 -3.61
N VAL A 94 7.62 0.76 -3.73
CA VAL A 94 8.26 0.06 -2.61
C VAL A 94 9.61 0.71 -2.31
N GLY A 95 9.58 2.01 -1.98
CA GLY A 95 10.79 2.83 -1.79
C GLY A 95 11.74 2.31 -0.70
N TYR A 96 11.24 1.56 0.27
CA TYR A 96 12.10 0.93 1.29
C TYR A 96 13.09 -0.07 0.67
N LEU A 97 12.63 -0.90 -0.28
CA LEU A 97 13.52 -1.84 -0.98
C LEU A 97 14.52 -1.12 -1.88
N VAL A 98 14.13 0.01 -2.47
CA VAL A 98 15.03 0.85 -3.28
C VAL A 98 16.16 1.41 -2.41
N GLY A 99 15.83 2.00 -1.26
CA GLY A 99 16.81 2.63 -0.39
C GLY A 99 17.79 1.66 0.30
N GLN A 100 17.45 0.38 0.38
CA GLN A 100 18.27 -0.65 1.02
C GLN A 100 18.72 -1.74 0.04
N PHE A 101 18.52 -1.53 -1.27
CA PHE A 101 18.67 -2.58 -2.27
C PHE A 101 20.04 -3.25 -2.20
N ASP A 102 21.10 -2.44 -2.15
CA ASP A 102 22.48 -2.95 -2.09
C ASP A 102 22.77 -3.76 -0.83
N GLU A 103 22.10 -3.47 0.29
CA GLU A 103 22.32 -4.23 1.53
C GLU A 103 21.56 -5.55 1.52
N ILE A 104 20.40 -5.57 0.85
CA ILE A 104 19.54 -6.75 0.74
C ILE A 104 20.08 -7.71 -0.34
N ASP A 105 20.49 -7.18 -1.49
CA ASP A 105 21.12 -7.91 -2.60
C ASP A 105 22.55 -8.33 -2.20
N ARG A 106 22.65 -9.44 -1.47
CA ARG A 106 23.92 -9.94 -0.92
C ARG A 106 24.73 -10.67 -1.98
N ASN A 107 24.07 -11.32 -2.93
CA ASN A 107 24.75 -12.02 -4.00
C ASN A 107 25.14 -11.08 -5.17
N LYS A 108 24.68 -9.83 -5.15
CA LYS A 108 24.99 -8.78 -6.13
C LYS A 108 24.58 -9.15 -7.54
N ASP A 109 23.46 -9.85 -7.67
CA ASP A 109 22.94 -10.25 -8.98
C ASP A 109 21.98 -9.21 -9.61
N GLY A 110 21.74 -8.10 -8.89
CA GLY A 110 20.87 -7.02 -9.34
C GLY A 110 19.38 -7.31 -9.15
N SER A 111 19.02 -8.38 -8.44
CA SER A 111 17.66 -8.79 -8.14
C SER A 111 17.53 -9.26 -6.69
N LEU A 112 16.38 -8.98 -6.06
CA LEU A 112 16.08 -9.49 -4.73
C LEU A 112 15.29 -10.79 -4.80
N THR A 113 15.73 -11.78 -4.02
CA THR A 113 14.92 -12.94 -3.68
C THR A 113 14.07 -12.69 -2.44
N PHE A 114 12.97 -13.43 -2.29
CA PHE A 114 12.14 -13.33 -1.08
C PHE A 114 12.93 -13.65 0.19
N SER A 115 13.86 -14.62 0.13
CA SER A 115 14.70 -15.01 1.25
C SER A 115 15.65 -13.90 1.70
N GLU A 116 16.20 -13.12 0.78
CA GLU A 116 17.06 -11.98 1.12
C GLU A 116 16.26 -10.87 1.78
N VAL A 117 15.12 -10.49 1.21
CA VAL A 117 14.23 -9.48 1.80
C VAL A 117 13.77 -9.91 3.19
N LYS A 118 13.30 -11.17 3.31
CA LYS A 118 12.85 -11.71 4.59
C LYS A 118 13.99 -11.75 5.61
N GLY A 119 15.16 -12.27 5.21
CA GLY A 119 16.32 -12.38 6.10
C GLY A 119 16.81 -11.01 6.59
N PHE A 120 16.80 -10.00 5.72
CA PHE A 120 17.12 -8.63 6.08
C PHE A 120 16.14 -8.04 7.09
N LEU A 121 14.83 -8.13 6.82
CA LEU A 121 13.80 -7.58 7.70
C LEU A 121 13.65 -8.35 9.02
N ASP A 122 13.84 -9.66 9.00
CA ASP A 122 13.89 -10.49 10.21
C ASP A 122 15.05 -10.06 11.12
N ALA A 123 16.21 -9.72 10.55
CA ALA A 123 17.38 -9.26 11.30
C ALA A 123 17.16 -7.88 11.96
N GLN A 124 16.25 -7.08 11.41
CA GLN A 124 15.86 -5.79 11.99
C GLN A 124 14.70 -5.90 12.99
N SER A 125 14.05 -7.06 13.09
CA SER A 125 12.90 -7.24 13.97
C SER A 125 13.33 -7.29 15.44
N PRO A 126 12.71 -6.50 16.34
CA PRO A 126 12.99 -6.57 17.77
C PRO A 126 12.38 -7.83 18.43
N ILE A 127 11.57 -8.60 17.70
CA ILE A 127 10.92 -9.80 18.24
C ILE A 127 11.92 -10.95 18.25
N ALA A 128 12.33 -11.40 19.44
CA ALA A 128 13.23 -12.53 19.61
C ALA A 128 12.79 -13.75 18.77
N LYS A 129 13.74 -14.35 18.04
CA LYS A 129 13.52 -15.62 17.33
C LYS A 129 13.27 -16.69 18.39
N PRO A 130 12.10 -17.37 18.42
CA PRO A 130 11.95 -18.51 19.30
C PRO A 130 13.08 -19.46 18.93
N ALA A 131 13.85 -19.88 19.93
CA ALA A 131 14.79 -20.96 19.75
C ALA A 131 14.01 -22.07 19.04
N SER A 132 14.53 -22.54 17.90
CA SER A 132 13.99 -23.67 17.15
C SER A 132 13.43 -24.67 18.14
N GLU A 133 12.12 -24.98 18.07
CA GLU A 133 11.43 -25.93 18.96
C GLU A 133 12.06 -27.32 18.76
N GLY A 134 13.26 -27.48 19.30
CA GLY A 134 13.97 -28.72 19.44
C GLY A 134 13.50 -29.33 20.74
N SER A 135 12.80 -30.45 20.61
CA SER A 135 12.75 -31.50 21.62
C SER A 135 12.40 -31.04 23.05
N VAL A 136 11.12 -30.74 23.29
CA VAL A 136 10.54 -31.18 24.56
C VAL A 136 10.30 -32.68 24.41
N GLN A 137 11.36 -33.49 24.58
CA GLN A 137 11.17 -34.91 24.83
C GLN A 137 10.41 -35.00 26.14
N MET A 138 9.16 -35.47 26.07
CA MET A 138 8.48 -36.01 27.24
C MET A 138 9.32 -37.18 27.72
N ILE A 139 10.03 -36.98 28.82
CA ILE A 139 10.53 -38.07 29.66
C ILE A 139 9.29 -38.69 30.34
N GLU A 140 8.95 -39.91 29.94
CA GLU A 140 8.11 -40.81 30.74
C GLU A 140 9.02 -41.75 31.55
#